data_AF-A0A1Q9CCH5-F1
#
_entry.id   AF-A0A1Q9CCH5-F1
#
_cell.length_a   1.000
_cell.length_b   1.000
_cell.length_c   1.000
_cell.angle_alpha   90.00
_cell.angle_beta   90.00
_cell.angle_gamma   90.00
#
_symmetry.space_group_name_H-M   'P 1'
#
loop_
_entity.id
_entity.type
_entity.pdbx_description
1 polymer ?
#
loop_
_entity_poly.entity_id
_entity_poly.type
_entity_poly.pdbx_seq_one_letter_code
_entity_poly.pdbx_strand_id
1 'polypeptide(L)'
;MTDRRALRPQYHVRAASKQAEDLHDLAAKYAAFNGFCSIKLDVKDLCTRAVADARLLDSQGEFQQTAEIVIDGLLGEGSGRTAALASQGADTALAQLDEVLTGYAQGLSSSPSASGIGARGTERTAGLLHEAGWAEDAPPAMTEVEAQRWLPTFLRHQLMLILFLGPGRGVLELQPYDEDGHPFRMATEPGMLAIVRTDSLWRRFSCTPGAVSYSLSCFLVSPGEISLSERTPVAERLDLWLLRRIEDAAATSQDERWSYALDHLYHKTEQFAIRGMACKLSVHWDTNHLCRAIFAGSDMATEVPSARWDHEQYYSEDPDCWKMVKVGCKHTTMIDGLDLFDARFFRIAPAEVKGASSSWQRQSLTAVYVGCPTSEWTMVDQGPEEAGGCAQRSAGTGIAASIMP
;
A
#
# COMPACT_ATOMS: atom_id res chain seq x y z
N MET A 1 -13.24 -9.87 -17.40
CA MET A 1 -12.78 -10.78 -18.47
C MET A 1 -11.40 -10.32 -18.92
N THR A 2 -10.36 -10.81 -18.27
CA THR A 2 -8.95 -10.59 -18.64
C THR A 2 -8.53 -11.73 -19.56
N ASP A 3 -8.03 -11.39 -20.75
CA ASP A 3 -7.68 -12.35 -21.82
C ASP A 3 -6.37 -13.08 -21.45
N ARG A 4 -6.51 -14.27 -20.85
CA ARG A 4 -5.40 -15.14 -20.42
C ARG A 4 -4.57 -15.58 -21.62
N ARG A 5 -3.33 -15.10 -21.75
CA ARG A 5 -2.42 -15.47 -22.85
C ARG A 5 -1.02 -15.80 -22.35
N ALA A 6 -0.51 -16.96 -22.80
CA ALA A 6 0.85 -17.40 -22.52
C ALA A 6 1.91 -16.40 -23.02
N LEU A 7 3.02 -16.30 -22.28
CA LEU A 7 4.15 -15.42 -22.55
C LEU A 7 4.73 -15.71 -23.96
N ARG A 8 4.70 -14.72 -24.86
CA ARG A 8 5.10 -14.88 -26.26
C ARG A 8 6.60 -14.54 -26.48
N PRO A 9 7.35 -15.33 -27.26
CA PRO A 9 8.82 -15.38 -27.17
C PRO A 9 9.62 -14.31 -27.96
N GLN A 10 9.04 -13.19 -28.42
CA GLN A 10 9.71 -12.29 -29.38
C GLN A 10 9.55 -10.77 -29.13
N TYR A 11 10.03 -10.25 -27.99
CA TYR A 11 10.00 -8.79 -27.71
C TYR A 11 11.32 -8.27 -27.12
N HIS A 12 12.36 -8.21 -27.96
CA HIS A 12 13.56 -7.42 -27.71
C HIS A 12 13.44 -6.04 -28.37
N VAL A 13 13.40 -4.97 -27.56
CA VAL A 13 13.48 -3.60 -28.10
C VAL A 13 14.95 -3.20 -28.20
N ARG A 14 15.46 -3.00 -29.42
CA ARG A 14 16.82 -2.47 -29.62
C ARG A 14 16.78 -0.96 -29.48
N ALA A 15 17.50 -0.41 -28.49
CA ALA A 15 17.54 1.03 -28.23
C ALA A 15 18.07 1.84 -29.43
N ALA A 16 18.99 1.27 -30.22
CA ALA A 16 19.71 1.92 -31.30
C ALA A 16 18.88 2.33 -32.56
N SER A 17 17.54 2.33 -32.50
CA SER A 17 16.70 2.65 -33.67
C SER A 17 15.48 3.55 -33.41
N LYS A 18 15.29 4.07 -32.18
CA LYS A 18 14.16 4.94 -31.81
C LYS A 18 14.61 6.11 -30.93
N GLN A 19 13.80 7.17 -30.88
CA GLN A 19 14.01 8.28 -29.95
C GLN A 19 13.78 7.79 -28.50
N ALA A 20 14.40 8.46 -27.53
CA ALA A 20 14.37 8.01 -26.12
C ALA A 20 12.95 8.00 -25.53
N GLU A 21 12.15 9.04 -25.78
CA GLU A 21 10.76 9.13 -25.28
C GLU A 21 9.89 7.99 -25.83
N ASP A 22 10.00 7.70 -27.14
CA ASP A 22 9.35 6.55 -27.80
C ASP A 22 9.79 5.20 -27.19
N LEU A 23 11.05 5.09 -26.76
CA LEU A 23 11.60 3.86 -26.20
C LEU A 23 11.00 3.55 -24.82
N HIS A 24 10.87 4.56 -23.96
CA HIS A 24 10.30 4.38 -22.62
C HIS A 24 8.81 4.02 -22.66
N ASP A 25 8.01 4.72 -23.48
CA ASP A 25 6.59 4.41 -23.65
C ASP A 25 6.35 3.04 -24.30
N LEU A 26 7.19 2.65 -25.26
CA LEU A 26 7.14 1.32 -25.85
C LEU A 26 7.51 0.21 -24.86
N ALA A 27 8.53 0.44 -24.02
CA ALA A 27 8.90 -0.48 -22.95
C ALA A 27 7.78 -0.63 -21.92
N ALA A 28 7.12 0.47 -21.57
CA ALA A 28 5.95 0.47 -20.70
C ALA A 28 4.78 -0.32 -21.30
N LYS A 29 4.47 -0.13 -22.58
CA LYS A 29 3.45 -0.90 -23.31
C LYS A 29 3.74 -2.40 -23.33
N TYR A 30 4.99 -2.81 -23.54
CA TYR A 30 5.35 -4.24 -23.51
C TYR A 30 5.30 -4.83 -22.10
N ALA A 31 5.76 -4.10 -21.08
CA ALA A 31 5.64 -4.53 -19.69
C ALA A 31 4.17 -4.61 -19.21
N ALA A 32 3.29 -3.72 -19.69
CA ALA A 32 1.86 -3.81 -19.42
C ALA A 32 1.21 -5.05 -20.04
N PHE A 33 1.61 -5.40 -21.28
CA PHE A 33 0.98 -6.48 -22.04
C PHE A 33 1.53 -7.88 -21.73
N ASN A 34 2.84 -8.02 -21.49
CA ASN A 34 3.51 -9.31 -21.26
C ASN A 34 4.00 -9.51 -19.81
N GLY A 35 3.85 -8.52 -18.93
CA GLY A 35 4.49 -8.51 -17.61
C GLY A 35 5.99 -8.15 -17.64
N PHE A 36 6.66 -8.17 -18.79
CA PHE A 36 8.06 -7.76 -18.89
C PHE A 36 8.42 -7.12 -20.25
N CYS A 37 9.54 -6.40 -20.27
CA CYS A 37 10.20 -5.89 -21.46
C CYS A 37 11.72 -6.11 -21.36
N SER A 38 12.39 -6.33 -22.48
CA SER A 38 13.86 -6.38 -22.53
C SER A 38 14.43 -5.39 -23.56
N ILE A 39 15.45 -4.65 -23.14
CA ILE A 39 16.12 -3.61 -23.90
C ILE A 39 17.61 -3.92 -23.95
N LYS A 40 18.23 -3.80 -25.13
CA LYS A 40 19.69 -3.89 -25.27
C LYS A 40 20.29 -2.49 -25.28
N LEU A 41 21.05 -2.17 -24.25
CA LEU A 41 21.76 -0.90 -24.07
C LEU A 41 23.18 -0.99 -24.64
N ASP A 42 23.70 0.14 -25.11
CA ASP A 42 25.08 0.23 -25.63
C ASP A 42 26.05 0.67 -24.53
N VAL A 43 26.20 -0.19 -23.51
CA VAL A 43 26.96 0.08 -22.28
C VAL A 43 27.98 -1.02 -21.96
N LYS A 44 28.43 -1.78 -22.97
CA LYS A 44 29.29 -2.97 -22.76
C LYS A 44 30.59 -2.65 -22.03
N ASP A 45 31.27 -1.57 -22.41
CA ASP A 45 32.53 -1.16 -21.81
C ASP A 45 32.33 -0.67 -20.36
N LEU A 46 31.18 -0.07 -20.05
CA LEU A 46 30.74 0.24 -18.69
C LEU A 46 30.49 -1.04 -17.89
N CYS A 47 29.78 -2.04 -18.44
CA CYS A 47 29.57 -3.32 -17.79
C CYS A 47 30.90 -4.04 -17.47
N THR A 48 31.87 -4.04 -18.37
CA THR A 48 33.19 -4.65 -18.11
C THR A 48 33.95 -3.95 -16.98
N ARG A 49 33.89 -2.62 -16.89
CA ARG A 49 34.46 -1.87 -15.76
C ARG A 49 33.68 -2.12 -14.46
N ALA A 50 32.34 -2.12 -14.51
CA ALA A 50 31.49 -2.39 -13.35
C ALA A 50 31.66 -3.80 -12.78
N VAL A 51 32.02 -4.80 -13.60
CA VAL A 51 32.42 -6.14 -13.14
C VAL A 51 33.75 -6.11 -12.38
N ALA A 52 34.69 -5.22 -12.73
CA ALA A 52 35.92 -5.02 -11.95
C ALA A 52 35.62 -4.33 -10.61
N ASP A 53 34.76 -3.30 -10.60
CA ASP A 53 34.29 -2.64 -9.38
C ASP A 53 33.54 -3.62 -8.45
N ALA A 54 32.69 -4.49 -9.01
CA ALA A 54 31.98 -5.53 -8.26
C ALA A 54 32.93 -6.50 -7.55
N ARG A 55 34.00 -6.93 -8.24
CA ARG A 55 35.05 -7.79 -7.64
C ARG A 55 35.86 -7.07 -6.56
N LEU A 56 36.04 -5.75 -6.68
CA LEU A 56 36.66 -4.95 -5.63
C LEU A 56 35.80 -4.94 -4.36
N LEU A 57 34.49 -4.69 -4.49
CA LEU A 57 33.54 -4.74 -3.37
C LEU A 57 33.48 -6.13 -2.70
N ASP A 58 33.52 -7.20 -3.49
CA ASP A 58 33.61 -8.57 -2.97
C ASP A 58 34.91 -8.80 -2.17
N SER A 59 36.05 -8.34 -2.69
CA SER A 59 37.33 -8.39 -1.96
C SER A 59 37.38 -7.53 -0.68
N GLN A 60 36.44 -6.60 -0.52
CA GLN A 60 36.25 -5.77 0.68
C GLN A 60 35.27 -6.38 1.68
N GLY A 61 34.54 -7.44 1.31
CA GLY A 61 33.55 -8.10 2.17
C GLY A 61 32.17 -7.43 2.18
N GLU A 62 31.86 -6.55 1.22
CA GLU A 62 30.59 -5.81 1.15
C GLU A 62 29.41 -6.68 0.67
N PHE A 63 29.68 -7.85 0.07
CA PHE A 63 28.66 -8.81 -0.37
C PHE A 63 28.18 -9.71 0.77
N GLN A 64 26.89 -9.57 1.11
CA GLN A 64 26.22 -10.29 2.18
C GLN A 64 25.24 -11.32 1.61
N GLN A 65 25.22 -12.52 2.20
CA GLN A 65 24.15 -13.49 1.94
C GLN A 65 22.87 -13.02 2.64
N THR A 66 21.73 -13.14 1.98
CA THR A 66 20.44 -12.67 2.51
C THR A 66 19.54 -13.86 2.85
N ALA A 67 18.58 -13.68 3.76
CA ALA A 67 17.63 -14.74 4.09
C ALA A 67 16.78 -15.21 2.89
N GLU A 68 16.44 -16.51 2.88
CA GLU A 68 15.75 -17.21 1.78
C GLU A 68 14.49 -16.49 1.27
N ILE A 69 13.61 -16.05 2.17
CA ILE A 69 12.35 -15.36 1.82
C ILE A 69 12.62 -14.06 1.05
N VAL A 70 13.70 -13.35 1.37
CA VAL A 70 14.10 -12.12 0.69
C VAL A 70 14.75 -12.44 -0.67
N ILE A 71 15.57 -13.49 -0.75
CA ILE A 71 16.16 -13.96 -2.02
C ILE A 71 15.06 -14.27 -3.05
N ASP A 72 13.99 -14.97 -2.63
CA ASP A 72 12.81 -15.22 -3.47
C ASP A 72 12.11 -13.94 -3.95
N GLY A 73 12.15 -12.87 -3.14
CA GLY A 73 11.64 -11.54 -3.45
C GLY A 73 12.54 -10.72 -4.37
N LEU A 74 13.77 -11.17 -4.61
CA LEU A 74 14.80 -10.47 -5.38
C LEU A 74 14.99 -11.10 -6.76
N LEU A 75 15.86 -12.12 -6.85
CA LEU A 75 16.26 -12.85 -8.07
C LEU A 75 16.37 -14.36 -7.83
N GLY A 76 15.79 -14.89 -6.74
CA GLY A 76 15.73 -16.32 -6.42
C GLY A 76 17.08 -16.97 -6.10
N GLU A 77 17.05 -18.27 -5.79
CA GLU A 77 18.19 -19.08 -5.33
C GLU A 77 19.48 -19.00 -6.18
N GLY A 78 19.39 -18.58 -7.45
CA GLY A 78 20.57 -18.41 -8.31
C GLY A 78 21.37 -17.14 -8.05
N SER A 79 20.94 -16.30 -7.11
CA SER A 79 21.49 -14.97 -6.79
C SER A 79 21.64 -14.78 -5.28
N GLY A 80 22.47 -15.62 -4.64
CA GLY A 80 22.51 -15.77 -3.18
C GLY A 80 23.18 -14.63 -2.39
N ARG A 81 24.05 -13.84 -3.01
CA ARG A 81 24.79 -12.73 -2.35
C ARG A 81 24.43 -11.39 -2.98
N THR A 82 24.24 -10.38 -2.14
CA THR A 82 23.92 -9.02 -2.57
C THR A 82 24.78 -7.96 -1.88
N ALA A 83 25.05 -6.86 -2.57
CA ALA A 83 25.71 -5.69 -2.03
C ALA A 83 24.87 -4.44 -2.38
N ALA A 84 24.52 -3.64 -1.38
CA ALA A 84 23.83 -2.38 -1.63
C ALA A 84 24.83 -1.35 -2.17
N LEU A 85 24.49 -0.65 -3.25
CA LEU A 85 25.23 0.53 -3.65
C LEU A 85 24.96 1.65 -2.65
N ALA A 86 25.86 1.77 -1.66
CA ALA A 86 25.99 2.99 -0.88
C ALA A 86 26.36 4.15 -1.81
N SER A 87 26.27 5.40 -1.32
CA SER A 87 26.76 6.60 -2.02
C SER A 87 28.30 6.66 -2.04
N GLN A 88 28.95 5.60 -2.52
CA GLN A 88 30.37 5.56 -2.81
C GLN A 88 30.67 6.49 -4.00
N GLY A 89 31.93 6.92 -4.12
CA GLY A 89 32.32 8.04 -4.97
C GLY A 89 31.76 7.98 -6.39
N ALA A 90 31.27 9.13 -6.87
CA ALA A 90 30.50 9.29 -8.12
C ALA A 90 31.22 8.87 -9.42
N ASP A 91 32.48 8.45 -9.35
CA ASP A 91 33.34 8.11 -10.48
C ASP A 91 33.45 6.60 -10.80
N THR A 92 32.78 5.73 -10.02
CA THR A 92 32.76 4.27 -10.31
C THR A 92 31.89 3.94 -11.53
N ALA A 93 32.22 2.86 -12.25
CA ALA A 93 31.38 2.40 -13.35
C ALA A 93 30.04 1.82 -12.84
N LEU A 94 30.00 1.30 -11.62
CA LEU A 94 28.75 0.94 -10.93
C LEU A 94 27.85 2.17 -10.71
N ALA A 95 28.39 3.30 -10.23
CA ALA A 95 27.61 4.54 -10.06
C ALA A 95 27.08 5.06 -11.41
N GLN A 96 27.91 5.04 -12.46
CA GLN A 96 27.49 5.43 -13.83
C GLN A 96 26.35 4.55 -14.37
N LEU A 97 26.34 3.25 -14.05
CA LEU A 97 25.23 2.36 -14.42
C LEU A 97 23.99 2.53 -13.53
N ASP A 98 24.15 2.94 -12.27
CA ASP A 98 23.02 3.30 -11.39
C ASP A 98 22.33 4.60 -11.82
N GLU A 99 23.08 5.55 -12.36
CA GLU A 99 22.55 6.75 -13.02
C GLU A 99 21.77 6.39 -14.30
N VAL A 100 22.26 5.45 -15.11
CA VAL A 100 21.51 4.90 -16.27
C VAL A 100 20.19 4.28 -15.82
N LEU A 101 20.17 3.49 -14.74
CA LEU A 101 18.93 2.95 -14.17
C LEU A 101 17.99 4.06 -13.66
N THR A 102 18.54 5.13 -13.09
CA THR A 102 17.78 6.31 -12.64
C THR A 102 17.13 7.04 -13.81
N GLY A 103 17.85 7.23 -14.93
CA GLY A 103 17.29 7.79 -16.16
C GLY A 103 16.16 6.93 -16.74
N TYR A 104 16.33 5.59 -16.77
CA TYR A 104 15.27 4.68 -17.21
C TYR A 104 14.05 4.68 -16.28
N ALA A 105 14.25 4.78 -14.95
CA ALA A 105 13.16 4.93 -13.99
C ALA A 105 12.35 6.22 -14.26
N GLN A 106 13.02 7.36 -14.39
CA GLN A 106 12.38 8.64 -14.68
C GLN A 106 11.63 8.63 -16.02
N GLY A 107 12.23 8.07 -17.08
CA GLY A 107 11.61 7.93 -18.39
C GLY A 107 10.39 7.02 -18.40
N LEU A 108 10.40 5.93 -17.63
CA LEU A 108 9.22 5.07 -17.45
C LEU A 108 8.10 5.81 -16.70
N SER A 109 8.41 6.51 -15.60
CA SER A 109 7.44 7.25 -14.79
C SER A 109 6.78 8.41 -15.53
N SER A 110 7.50 9.07 -16.44
CA SER A 110 6.99 10.17 -17.28
C SER A 110 6.28 9.71 -18.56
N SER A 111 6.39 8.44 -18.94
CA SER A 111 5.78 7.92 -20.17
C SER A 111 4.23 7.99 -20.14
N PRO A 112 3.57 8.21 -21.30
CA PRO A 112 2.11 8.16 -21.39
C PRO A 112 1.50 6.87 -20.83
N SER A 113 2.15 5.73 -21.08
CA SER A 113 1.71 4.40 -20.64
C SER A 113 2.07 4.02 -19.20
N ALA A 114 2.74 4.92 -18.43
CA ALA A 114 3.20 4.66 -17.07
C ALA A 114 2.10 4.13 -16.12
N SER A 115 0.86 4.60 -16.28
CA SER A 115 -0.28 4.16 -15.48
C SER A 115 -0.67 2.69 -15.72
N GLY A 116 -0.40 2.12 -16.90
CA GLY A 116 -0.71 0.72 -17.22
C GLY A 116 0.24 -0.31 -16.57
N ILE A 117 1.34 0.17 -15.97
CA ILE A 117 2.38 -0.63 -15.30
C ILE A 117 2.64 -0.19 -13.86
N GLY A 118 1.80 0.69 -13.30
CA GLY A 118 2.00 1.23 -11.95
C GLY A 118 3.22 2.15 -11.78
N ALA A 119 3.87 2.63 -12.86
CA ALA A 119 5.08 3.46 -12.80
C ALA A 119 4.81 4.95 -12.56
N ARG A 120 3.57 5.43 -12.70
CA ARG A 120 3.28 6.86 -12.56
C ARG A 120 3.48 7.32 -11.11
N GLY A 121 4.47 8.19 -10.90
CA GLY A 121 4.78 8.74 -9.57
C GLY A 121 5.55 7.78 -8.65
N THR A 122 6.10 6.67 -9.16
CA THR A 122 6.88 5.75 -8.33
C THR A 122 8.21 6.33 -7.88
N GLU A 123 8.59 6.01 -6.65
CA GLU A 123 9.92 6.24 -6.10
C GLU A 123 10.86 5.08 -6.47
N ARG A 124 12.15 5.37 -6.63
CA ARG A 124 13.18 4.36 -6.97
C ARG A 124 13.94 3.96 -5.70
N THR A 125 14.14 2.67 -5.46
CA THR A 125 15.06 2.20 -4.41
C THR A 125 16.52 2.43 -4.80
N ALA A 126 17.42 2.44 -3.82
CA ALA A 126 18.86 2.34 -4.08
C ALA A 126 19.20 1.12 -4.96
N GLY A 127 20.29 1.23 -5.71
CA GLY A 127 20.84 0.12 -6.50
C GLY A 127 21.27 -1.05 -5.62
N LEU A 128 20.85 -2.26 -5.98
CA LEU A 128 21.27 -3.51 -5.37
C LEU A 128 22.04 -4.33 -6.40
N LEU A 129 23.32 -4.56 -6.12
CA LEU A 129 24.19 -5.43 -6.88
C LEU A 129 23.99 -6.87 -6.42
N HIS A 130 23.85 -7.76 -7.39
CA HIS A 130 23.59 -9.19 -7.21
C HIS A 130 24.74 -10.00 -7.77
N GLU A 131 25.20 -10.99 -7.03
CA GLU A 131 26.09 -12.03 -7.53
C GLU A 131 25.26 -13.28 -7.86
N ALA A 132 25.17 -13.62 -9.14
CA ALA A 132 24.61 -14.88 -9.59
C ALA A 132 25.67 -15.98 -9.56
N GLY A 133 25.37 -17.02 -8.79
CA GLY A 133 26.26 -18.11 -8.41
C GLY A 133 25.55 -19.03 -7.40
N TRP A 134 26.07 -20.24 -7.23
CA TRP A 134 25.64 -21.11 -6.15
C TRP A 134 26.37 -20.67 -4.88
N ALA A 135 25.63 -20.25 -3.85
CA ALA A 135 26.22 -20.08 -2.53
C ALA A 135 26.60 -21.47 -1.98
N GLU A 136 27.82 -21.62 -1.47
CA GLU A 136 28.26 -22.87 -0.82
C GLU A 136 27.62 -23.03 0.56
N ASP A 137 27.35 -21.91 1.24
CA ASP A 137 26.71 -21.85 2.56
C ASP A 137 25.18 -21.73 2.46
N ALA A 138 24.49 -22.30 3.45
CA ALA A 138 23.03 -22.17 3.58
C ALA A 138 22.62 -20.71 3.90
N PRO A 139 21.48 -20.21 3.35
CA PRO A 139 21.01 -18.86 3.65
C PRO A 139 20.86 -18.60 5.16
N PRO A 140 21.22 -17.40 5.65
CA PRO A 140 21.06 -17.05 7.05
C PRO A 140 19.57 -17.05 7.45
N ALA A 141 19.31 -17.33 8.72
CA ALA A 141 17.96 -17.26 9.27
C ALA A 141 17.44 -15.81 9.26
N MET A 142 16.20 -15.63 8.84
CA MET A 142 15.53 -14.33 8.74
C MET A 142 15.58 -13.55 10.08
N THR A 143 15.95 -12.28 10.01
CA THR A 143 15.97 -11.36 11.15
C THR A 143 14.85 -10.30 11.09
N GLU A 144 14.46 -9.77 12.24
CA GLU A 144 13.45 -8.69 12.32
C GLU A 144 13.90 -7.41 11.60
N VAL A 145 15.20 -7.10 11.67
CA VAL A 145 15.81 -5.93 11.01
C VAL A 145 15.74 -6.07 9.48
N GLU A 146 16.02 -7.26 8.93
CA GLU A 146 15.84 -7.52 7.50
C GLU A 146 14.36 -7.47 7.10
N ALA A 147 13.46 -8.00 7.93
CA ALA A 147 12.03 -8.01 7.63
C ALA A 147 11.48 -6.58 7.58
N GLN A 148 11.82 -5.74 8.55
CA GLN A 148 11.48 -4.31 8.56
C GLN A 148 12.11 -3.54 7.39
N ARG A 149 13.33 -3.90 6.96
CA ARG A 149 13.99 -3.31 5.79
C ARG A 149 13.28 -3.65 4.47
N TRP A 150 12.83 -4.88 4.31
CA TRP A 150 12.35 -5.40 3.01
C TRP A 150 10.84 -5.35 2.83
N LEU A 151 10.04 -5.58 3.88
CA LEU A 151 8.58 -5.60 3.80
C LEU A 151 7.99 -4.30 3.16
N PRO A 152 8.41 -3.07 3.53
CA PRO A 152 7.86 -1.85 2.94
C PRO A 152 8.19 -1.66 1.45
N THR A 153 9.18 -2.39 0.94
CA THR A 153 9.51 -2.43 -0.49
C THR A 153 8.62 -3.45 -1.19
N PHE A 154 8.53 -4.68 -0.68
CA PHE A 154 7.75 -5.74 -1.32
C PHE A 154 6.22 -5.54 -1.23
N LEU A 155 5.71 -4.78 -0.25
CA LEU A 155 4.31 -4.37 -0.19
C LEU A 155 3.90 -3.32 -1.26
N ARG A 156 4.88 -2.63 -1.87
CA ARG A 156 4.62 -1.46 -2.73
C ARG A 156 5.34 -1.50 -4.09
N HIS A 157 6.22 -2.47 -4.32
CA HIS A 157 6.95 -2.60 -5.59
C HIS A 157 6.00 -2.94 -6.74
N GLN A 158 6.13 -2.20 -7.85
CA GLN A 158 5.35 -2.42 -9.08
C GLN A 158 6.25 -2.98 -10.19
N LEU A 159 7.50 -2.52 -10.24
CA LEU A 159 8.47 -2.90 -11.25
C LEU A 159 9.84 -3.16 -10.63
N MET A 160 10.60 -4.08 -11.22
CA MET A 160 12.03 -4.25 -10.99
C MET A 160 12.76 -4.01 -12.30
N LEU A 161 13.78 -3.15 -12.27
CA LEU A 161 14.74 -2.96 -13.34
C LEU A 161 15.96 -3.82 -13.01
N ILE A 162 16.44 -4.62 -13.97
CA ILE A 162 17.58 -5.53 -13.82
C ILE A 162 18.52 -5.34 -15.01
N LEU A 163 19.72 -4.82 -14.76
CA LEU A 163 20.78 -4.64 -15.75
C LEU A 163 21.82 -5.76 -15.59
N PHE A 164 21.98 -6.60 -16.60
CA PHE A 164 22.95 -7.69 -16.60
C PHE A 164 24.35 -7.17 -16.96
N LEU A 165 25.34 -7.43 -16.09
CA LEU A 165 26.72 -6.95 -16.24
C LEU A 165 27.65 -8.01 -16.83
N GLY A 166 27.39 -9.29 -16.54
CA GLY A 166 28.29 -10.40 -16.89
C GLY A 166 29.33 -10.67 -15.80
N PRO A 167 30.46 -11.35 -16.11
CA PRO A 167 30.94 -11.74 -17.43
C PRO A 167 30.33 -13.06 -17.93
N GLY A 168 29.79 -13.89 -17.05
CA GLY A 168 29.09 -15.12 -17.42
C GLY A 168 27.77 -14.84 -18.14
N ARG A 169 27.38 -15.73 -19.06
CA ARG A 169 26.00 -15.77 -19.57
C ARG A 169 25.10 -16.37 -18.50
N GLY A 170 23.97 -15.73 -18.24
CA GLY A 170 22.95 -16.27 -17.35
C GLY A 170 21.63 -16.54 -18.06
N VAL A 171 20.69 -17.07 -17.31
CA VAL A 171 19.31 -17.28 -17.70
C VAL A 171 18.43 -16.57 -16.69
N LEU A 172 17.62 -15.62 -17.17
CA LEU A 172 16.51 -15.07 -16.41
C LEU A 172 15.27 -15.92 -16.71
N GLU A 173 14.77 -16.56 -15.68
CA GLU A 173 13.51 -17.28 -15.65
C GLU A 173 12.44 -16.36 -15.05
N LEU A 174 11.30 -16.24 -15.73
CA LEU A 174 10.15 -15.44 -15.35
C LEU A 174 8.92 -16.36 -15.31
N GLN A 175 8.23 -16.43 -14.19
CA GLN A 175 7.06 -17.30 -14.02
C GLN A 175 5.86 -16.48 -13.53
N PRO A 176 4.69 -16.55 -14.17
CA PRO A 176 3.46 -15.98 -13.61
C PRO A 176 3.14 -16.59 -12.24
N TYR A 177 2.53 -15.82 -11.34
CA TYR A 177 2.03 -16.33 -10.07
C TYR A 177 0.76 -17.21 -10.19
N ASP A 178 0.17 -17.31 -11.39
CA ASP A 178 -0.98 -18.17 -11.71
C ASP A 178 -0.53 -19.64 -11.84
N GLU A 179 -1.30 -20.60 -11.28
CA GLU A 179 -0.91 -22.02 -11.19
C GLU A 179 -0.74 -22.68 -12.56
N ASP A 180 -1.48 -22.21 -13.57
CA ASP A 180 -1.38 -22.65 -14.97
C ASP A 180 -0.15 -22.04 -15.72
N GLY A 181 0.60 -21.15 -15.08
CA GLY A 181 1.67 -20.35 -15.68
C GLY A 181 2.98 -21.10 -15.92
N HIS A 182 3.27 -21.43 -17.19
CA HIS A 182 4.58 -21.98 -17.57
C HIS A 182 5.71 -20.94 -17.46
N PRO A 183 6.90 -21.33 -16.95
CA PRO A 183 8.04 -20.42 -16.86
C PRO A 183 8.61 -20.07 -18.24
N PHE A 184 8.88 -18.79 -18.44
CA PHE A 184 9.57 -18.25 -19.61
C PHE A 184 11.04 -18.02 -19.28
N ARG A 185 11.95 -18.56 -20.10
CA ARG A 185 13.41 -18.45 -19.89
C ARG A 185 14.06 -17.64 -21.02
N MET A 186 14.84 -16.62 -20.68
CA MET A 186 15.65 -15.86 -21.63
C MET A 186 17.14 -15.93 -21.26
N ALA A 187 18.00 -16.09 -22.27
CA ALA A 187 19.45 -15.93 -22.09
C ALA A 187 19.79 -14.43 -21.93
N THR A 188 20.65 -14.11 -20.97
CA THR A 188 21.09 -12.73 -20.69
C THR A 188 22.46 -12.44 -21.29
N GLU A 189 22.68 -11.18 -21.66
CA GLU A 189 23.95 -10.66 -22.18
C GLU A 189 24.35 -9.37 -21.45
N PRO A 190 25.66 -9.05 -21.33
CA PRO A 190 26.11 -7.77 -20.80
C PRO A 190 25.49 -6.57 -21.52
N GLY A 191 24.94 -5.63 -20.74
CA GLY A 191 24.21 -4.46 -21.24
C GLY A 191 22.73 -4.71 -21.57
N MET A 192 22.20 -5.88 -21.24
CA MET A 192 20.76 -6.16 -21.34
C MET A 192 20.04 -5.64 -20.08
N LEU A 193 19.05 -4.76 -20.28
CA LEU A 193 18.13 -4.28 -19.25
C LEU A 193 16.80 -5.03 -19.37
N ALA A 194 16.39 -5.72 -18.31
CA ALA A 194 15.03 -6.24 -18.15
C ALA A 194 14.21 -5.31 -17.26
N ILE A 195 12.97 -5.04 -17.65
CA ILE A 195 11.95 -4.34 -16.85
C ILE A 195 10.86 -5.37 -16.59
N VAL A 196 10.61 -5.72 -15.33
CA VAL A 196 9.74 -6.83 -14.92
C VAL A 196 8.69 -6.33 -13.94
N ARG A 197 7.42 -6.66 -14.18
CA ARG A 197 6.31 -6.43 -13.25
C ARG A 197 6.41 -7.37 -12.05
N THR A 198 6.59 -6.78 -10.87
CA THR A 198 6.77 -7.54 -9.61
C THR A 198 5.48 -8.09 -9.04
N ASP A 199 4.34 -7.50 -9.41
CA ASP A 199 3.00 -7.96 -9.03
C ASP A 199 2.55 -9.23 -9.78
N SER A 200 3.08 -9.45 -10.99
CA SER A 200 2.59 -10.47 -11.93
C SER A 200 3.57 -11.63 -12.13
N LEU A 201 4.87 -11.39 -11.97
CA LEU A 201 5.93 -12.34 -12.31
C LEU A 201 6.90 -12.58 -11.15
N TRP A 202 6.94 -13.83 -10.69
CA TRP A 202 8.11 -14.38 -10.02
C TRP A 202 9.30 -14.43 -10.99
N ARG A 203 10.51 -14.40 -10.45
CA ARG A 203 11.74 -14.34 -11.25
C ARG A 203 12.92 -14.99 -10.56
N ARG A 204 13.72 -15.70 -11.34
CA ARG A 204 15.00 -16.30 -10.93
C ARG A 204 16.08 -15.96 -11.94
N PHE A 205 17.20 -15.42 -11.48
CA PHE A 205 18.40 -15.26 -12.28
C PHE A 205 19.42 -16.32 -11.88
N SER A 206 19.94 -17.07 -12.85
CA SER A 206 20.96 -18.10 -12.61
C SER A 206 22.03 -18.08 -13.70
N CYS A 207 23.22 -18.56 -13.36
CA CYS A 207 24.37 -18.68 -14.26
C CYS A 207 24.73 -20.15 -14.52
N THR A 208 25.60 -20.40 -15.49
CA THR A 208 26.21 -21.72 -15.69
C THR A 208 26.94 -22.15 -14.41
N PRO A 209 26.79 -23.41 -13.93
CA PRO A 209 27.52 -23.90 -12.76
C PRO A 209 29.03 -23.66 -12.85
N GLY A 210 29.63 -23.14 -11.78
CA GLY A 210 31.05 -22.76 -11.73
C GLY A 210 31.41 -21.42 -12.39
N ALA A 211 30.44 -20.67 -12.93
CA ALA A 211 30.64 -19.30 -13.40
C ALA A 211 29.96 -18.30 -12.46
N VAL A 212 30.55 -17.11 -12.33
CA VAL A 212 29.95 -15.96 -11.62
C VAL A 212 29.46 -14.92 -12.63
N SER A 213 28.30 -14.33 -12.39
CA SER A 213 27.77 -13.23 -13.20
C SER A 213 27.10 -12.18 -12.32
N TYR A 214 27.40 -10.91 -12.52
CA TYR A 214 26.80 -9.83 -11.74
C TYR A 214 25.61 -9.20 -12.47
N SER A 215 24.63 -8.73 -11.70
CA SER A 215 23.54 -7.88 -12.20
C SER A 215 23.22 -6.76 -11.22
N LEU A 216 22.95 -5.56 -11.73
CA LEU A 216 22.54 -4.41 -10.93
C LEU A 216 21.02 -4.24 -11.05
N SER A 217 20.33 -3.98 -9.94
CA SER A 217 18.88 -3.84 -9.95
C SER A 217 18.37 -2.71 -9.07
N CYS A 218 17.13 -2.29 -9.31
CA CYS A 218 16.38 -1.42 -8.41
C CYS A 218 14.87 -1.67 -8.56
N PHE A 219 14.09 -1.37 -7.53
CA PHE A 219 12.64 -1.40 -7.57
C PHE A 219 12.07 0.00 -7.84
N LEU A 220 10.94 0.03 -8.55
CA LEU A 220 10.03 1.18 -8.58
C LEU A 220 8.84 0.88 -7.67
N VAL A 221 8.62 1.76 -6.71
CA VAL A 221 7.76 1.58 -5.55
C VAL A 221 6.65 2.61 -5.59
N SER A 222 5.40 2.19 -5.44
CA SER A 222 4.25 3.10 -5.41
C SER A 222 4.28 3.98 -4.15
N PRO A 223 3.99 5.29 -4.26
CA PRO A 223 3.84 6.17 -3.10
C PRO A 223 2.47 6.01 -2.40
N GLY A 224 1.54 5.25 -3.00
CA GLY A 224 0.16 5.10 -2.52
C GLY A 224 -0.05 4.10 -1.39
N GLU A 225 -1.31 3.96 -0.98
CA GLU A 225 -1.74 3.02 0.07
C GLU A 225 -1.42 1.56 -0.28
N ILE A 226 -1.16 0.75 0.75
CA ILE A 226 -0.87 -0.68 0.62
C ILE A 226 -2.19 -1.40 0.27
N SER A 227 -2.26 -1.96 -0.94
CA SER A 227 -3.36 -2.86 -1.31
C SER A 227 -3.28 -4.13 -0.47
N LEU A 228 -4.20 -4.28 0.49
CA LEU A 228 -4.26 -5.48 1.34
C LEU A 228 -4.70 -6.73 0.57
N SER A 229 -5.38 -6.57 -0.56
CA SER A 229 -5.92 -7.67 -1.38
C SER A 229 -4.99 -8.18 -2.49
N GLU A 230 -3.97 -7.41 -2.88
CA GLU A 230 -3.08 -7.73 -4.01
C GLU A 230 -1.62 -7.70 -3.55
N ARG A 231 -1.25 -8.67 -2.72
CA ARG A 231 0.11 -8.84 -2.19
C ARG A 231 0.88 -9.87 -3.03
N THR A 232 2.18 -9.66 -3.21
CA THR A 232 3.04 -10.69 -3.78
C THR A 232 3.24 -11.83 -2.77
N PRO A 233 3.41 -13.10 -3.20
CA PRO A 233 3.60 -14.22 -2.27
C PRO A 233 4.79 -14.07 -1.31
N VAL A 234 5.79 -13.26 -1.68
CA VAL A 234 6.93 -12.94 -0.82
C VAL A 234 6.58 -11.89 0.23
N ALA A 235 5.83 -10.85 -0.13
CA ALA A 235 5.32 -9.89 0.83
C ALA A 235 4.40 -10.58 1.86
N GLU A 236 3.52 -11.49 1.40
CA GLU A 236 2.68 -12.31 2.28
C GLU A 236 3.51 -13.22 3.21
N ARG A 237 4.52 -13.93 2.69
CA ARG A 237 5.42 -14.76 3.52
C ARG A 237 6.17 -13.96 4.58
N LEU A 238 6.61 -12.74 4.28
CA LEU A 238 7.28 -11.87 5.24
C LEU A 238 6.33 -11.30 6.29
N ASP A 239 5.11 -10.93 5.88
CA ASP A 239 4.07 -10.46 6.78
C ASP A 239 3.67 -11.56 7.77
N LEU A 240 3.43 -12.78 7.26
CA LEU A 240 3.19 -13.99 8.07
C LEU A 240 4.37 -14.39 8.97
N TRP A 241 5.60 -14.12 8.56
CA TRP A 241 6.79 -14.37 9.38
C TRP A 241 6.90 -13.36 10.54
N LEU A 242 6.68 -12.07 10.27
CA LEU A 242 6.64 -11.02 11.30
C LEU A 242 5.47 -11.22 12.27
N LEU A 243 4.30 -11.63 11.75
CA LEU A 243 3.14 -12.04 12.52
C LEU A 243 3.50 -13.08 13.59
N ARG A 244 4.13 -14.19 13.19
CA ARG A 244 4.54 -15.25 14.13
C ARG A 244 5.53 -14.76 15.18
N ARG A 245 6.44 -13.83 14.83
CA ARG A 245 7.33 -13.20 15.82
C ARG A 245 6.56 -12.40 16.87
N ILE A 246 5.54 -11.65 16.46
CA ILE A 246 4.68 -10.87 17.38
C ILE A 246 3.81 -11.82 18.22
N GLU A 247 3.30 -12.92 17.65
CA GLU A 247 2.59 -13.98 18.38
C GLU A 247 3.48 -14.64 19.45
N ASP A 248 4.69 -15.08 19.07
CA ASP A 248 5.67 -15.69 19.98
C ASP A 248 6.05 -14.70 21.11
N ALA A 249 6.27 -13.42 20.77
CA ALA A 249 6.58 -12.37 21.74
C ALA A 249 5.41 -12.09 22.70
N ALA A 250 4.17 -12.03 22.20
CA ALA A 250 2.97 -11.86 23.03
C ALA A 250 2.69 -13.09 23.92
N ALA A 251 3.02 -14.30 23.46
CA ALA A 251 2.85 -15.53 24.24
C ALA A 251 3.93 -15.73 25.32
N THR A 252 5.13 -15.15 25.13
CA THR A 252 6.27 -15.31 26.06
C THR A 252 6.53 -14.11 26.97
N SER A 253 6.09 -12.91 26.58
CA SER A 253 6.26 -11.68 27.35
C SER A 253 5.13 -11.47 28.35
N GLN A 254 5.45 -10.87 29.50
CA GLN A 254 4.46 -10.34 30.46
C GLN A 254 4.06 -8.88 30.15
N ASP A 255 4.65 -8.26 29.12
CA ASP A 255 4.35 -6.89 28.73
C ASP A 255 3.10 -6.84 27.83
N GLU A 256 1.99 -6.34 28.38
CA GLU A 256 0.69 -6.17 27.71
C GLU A 256 0.77 -5.38 26.40
N ARG A 257 1.82 -4.57 26.20
CA ARG A 257 2.07 -3.85 24.94
C ARG A 257 2.13 -4.76 23.72
N TRP A 258 2.62 -6.00 23.86
CA TRP A 258 2.66 -6.95 22.75
C TRP A 258 1.28 -7.49 22.40
N SER A 259 0.42 -7.74 23.40
CA SER A 259 -0.98 -8.11 23.15
C SER A 259 -1.71 -6.95 22.46
N TYR A 260 -1.57 -5.73 22.99
CA TYR A 260 -2.17 -4.52 22.40
C TYR A 260 -1.71 -4.27 20.96
N ALA A 261 -0.41 -4.43 20.68
CA ALA A 261 0.13 -4.31 19.33
C ALA A 261 -0.42 -5.39 18.39
N LEU A 262 -0.55 -6.64 18.87
CA LEU A 262 -1.12 -7.74 18.10
C LEU A 262 -2.60 -7.49 17.76
N ASP A 263 -3.40 -7.06 18.75
CA ASP A 263 -4.81 -6.72 18.57
C ASP A 263 -5.03 -5.55 17.59
N HIS A 264 -4.14 -4.55 17.57
CA HIS A 264 -4.21 -3.41 16.65
C HIS A 264 -3.69 -3.68 15.24
N LEU A 265 -2.69 -4.54 15.09
CA LEU A 265 -2.12 -4.87 13.80
C LEU A 265 -2.93 -5.97 13.09
N TYR A 266 -3.50 -6.91 13.84
CA TYR A 266 -4.11 -8.13 13.29
C TYR A 266 -5.33 -8.63 14.05
N HIS A 267 -6.52 -8.31 13.54
CA HIS A 267 -7.74 -8.95 13.97
C HIS A 267 -7.81 -10.40 13.45
N LYS A 268 -7.63 -11.36 14.36
CA LYS A 268 -7.86 -12.81 14.12
C LYS A 268 -9.34 -13.19 13.99
N THR A 269 -10.25 -12.25 14.27
CA THR A 269 -11.70 -12.43 14.27
C THR A 269 -12.34 -11.86 13.00
N GLU A 270 -13.66 -11.97 12.89
CA GLU A 270 -14.43 -11.35 11.80
C GLU A 270 -14.11 -9.85 11.67
N GLN A 271 -13.78 -9.43 10.45
CA GLN A 271 -13.50 -8.02 10.14
C GLN A 271 -14.81 -7.30 9.79
N PHE A 272 -15.14 -6.25 10.53
CA PHE A 272 -16.31 -5.43 10.27
C PHE A 272 -15.99 -4.25 9.35
N ALA A 273 -16.44 -4.33 8.10
CA ALA A 273 -16.34 -3.22 7.16
C ALA A 273 -17.35 -2.12 7.50
N ILE A 274 -16.88 -0.95 7.93
CA ILE A 274 -17.72 0.24 8.11
C ILE A 274 -18.13 0.75 6.73
N ARG A 275 -19.34 0.39 6.29
CA ARG A 275 -19.86 0.73 4.94
C ARG A 275 -20.44 2.14 4.81
N GLY A 276 -20.75 2.80 5.91
CA GLY A 276 -21.31 4.15 5.90
C GLY A 276 -21.24 4.77 7.30
N MET A 277 -21.20 6.09 7.35
CA MET A 277 -21.16 6.88 8.58
C MET A 277 -21.96 8.15 8.41
N ALA A 278 -22.78 8.47 9.41
CA ALA A 278 -23.46 9.76 9.52
C ALA A 278 -23.31 10.25 10.97
N CYS A 279 -22.79 11.47 11.12
CA CYS A 279 -22.72 12.14 12.40
C CYS A 279 -23.08 13.61 12.21
N LYS A 280 -23.60 14.22 13.28
CA LYS A 280 -23.89 15.65 13.34
C LYS A 280 -23.11 16.19 14.52
N LEU A 281 -22.11 17.04 14.24
CA LEU A 281 -21.15 17.53 15.23
C LEU A 281 -21.19 19.06 15.26
N SER A 282 -20.26 19.67 15.98
CA SER A 282 -20.24 21.12 16.17
C SER A 282 -20.07 21.88 14.86
N VAL A 283 -20.82 22.98 14.72
CA VAL A 283 -20.75 23.95 13.60
C VAL A 283 -21.16 23.39 12.21
N HIS A 284 -21.22 22.06 12.01
CA HIS A 284 -21.45 21.44 10.71
C HIS A 284 -22.50 20.31 10.74
N TRP A 285 -23.35 20.28 9.71
CA TRP A 285 -24.43 19.29 9.53
C TRP A 285 -24.06 18.13 8.60
N ASP A 286 -22.85 18.14 8.04
CA ASP A 286 -22.34 17.19 7.04
C ASP A 286 -20.92 16.74 7.39
N THR A 287 -20.64 15.45 7.17
CA THR A 287 -19.35 14.80 7.46
C THR A 287 -18.21 15.34 6.60
N ASN A 288 -18.47 15.73 5.34
CA ASN A 288 -17.41 16.29 4.48
C ASN A 288 -16.90 17.64 4.98
N HIS A 289 -17.79 18.47 5.55
CA HIS A 289 -17.41 19.76 6.14
C HIS A 289 -16.58 19.57 7.41
N LEU A 290 -16.95 18.62 8.26
CA LEU A 290 -16.14 18.20 9.41
C LEU A 290 -14.72 17.78 8.99
N CYS A 291 -14.59 16.88 8.02
CA CYS A 291 -13.27 16.41 7.56
C CYS A 291 -12.39 17.59 7.09
N ARG A 292 -12.93 18.52 6.29
CA ARG A 292 -12.21 19.71 5.83
C ARG A 292 -11.74 20.60 6.99
N ALA A 293 -12.59 20.82 7.98
CA ALA A 293 -12.26 21.65 9.14
C ALA A 293 -11.19 21.00 10.04
N ILE A 294 -11.22 19.66 10.19
CA ILE A 294 -10.17 18.89 10.87
C ILE A 294 -8.84 18.99 10.11
N PHE A 295 -8.83 18.79 8.79
CA PHE A 295 -7.62 18.96 7.97
C PHE A 295 -7.06 20.39 8.00
N ALA A 296 -7.92 21.39 8.16
CA ALA A 296 -7.51 22.79 8.33
C ALA A 296 -7.10 23.16 9.77
N GLY A 297 -7.24 22.26 10.75
CA GLY A 297 -6.94 22.53 12.16
C GLY A 297 -7.84 23.62 12.78
N SER A 298 -9.10 23.72 12.34
CA SER A 298 -10.01 24.80 12.74
C SER A 298 -10.56 24.61 14.17
N ASP A 299 -10.52 25.67 14.98
CA ASP A 299 -11.24 25.71 16.26
C ASP A 299 -12.75 25.84 16.02
N MET A 300 -13.54 25.09 16.78
CA MET A 300 -15.01 25.01 16.71
C MET A 300 -15.68 25.43 18.02
N ALA A 301 -14.92 25.82 19.05
CA ALA A 301 -15.48 26.28 20.31
C ALA A 301 -16.11 27.67 20.15
N THR A 302 -17.34 27.83 20.63
CA THR A 302 -18.05 29.12 20.67
C THR A 302 -18.52 29.41 22.08
N GLU A 303 -18.79 30.68 22.39
CA GLU A 303 -19.50 31.02 23.63
C GLU A 303 -20.91 30.39 23.62
N VAL A 304 -21.45 30.10 24.81
CA VAL A 304 -22.81 29.55 24.95
C VAL A 304 -23.83 30.52 24.36
N PRO A 305 -24.60 30.15 23.31
CA PRO A 305 -25.55 31.07 22.69
C PRO A 305 -26.72 31.41 23.63
N SER A 306 -27.07 32.70 23.73
CA SER A 306 -28.22 33.19 24.51
C SER A 306 -29.56 32.58 24.10
N ALA A 307 -29.65 32.06 22.87
CA ALA A 307 -30.79 31.29 22.36
C ALA A 307 -31.03 29.95 23.09
N ARG A 308 -30.06 29.47 23.88
CA ARG A 308 -30.17 28.27 24.73
C ARG A 308 -30.63 28.63 26.15
N TRP A 309 -29.88 29.51 26.79
CA TRP A 309 -30.18 30.15 28.06
C TRP A 309 -29.28 31.39 28.20
N ASP A 310 -29.65 32.30 29.10
CA ASP A 310 -28.79 33.42 29.47
C ASP A 310 -27.60 32.91 30.31
N HIS A 311 -26.42 32.82 29.70
CA HIS A 311 -25.25 32.24 30.34
C HIS A 311 -24.61 33.17 31.39
N GLU A 312 -24.78 34.50 31.26
CA GLU A 312 -24.18 35.48 32.19
C GLU A 312 -24.69 35.32 33.62
N GLN A 313 -25.94 34.85 33.78
CA GLN A 313 -26.54 34.56 35.10
C GLN A 313 -25.80 33.45 35.86
N TYR A 314 -25.28 32.46 35.13
CA TYR A 314 -24.66 31.24 35.70
C TYR A 314 -23.14 31.26 35.64
N TYR A 315 -22.53 32.10 34.79
CA TYR A 315 -21.09 32.19 34.64
C TYR A 315 -20.41 32.89 35.82
N SER A 316 -19.20 32.45 36.16
CA SER A 316 -18.28 33.10 37.09
C SER A 316 -16.84 32.66 36.84
N GLU A 317 -15.92 33.61 36.79
CA GLU A 317 -14.48 33.37 36.58
C GLU A 317 -13.76 32.79 37.82
N ASP A 318 -14.35 32.92 39.00
CA ASP A 318 -13.85 32.33 40.26
C ASP A 318 -13.73 30.79 40.17
N PRO A 319 -12.53 30.19 40.40
CA PRO A 319 -12.36 28.73 40.50
C PRO A 319 -13.27 28.05 41.53
N ASP A 320 -13.68 28.77 42.58
CA ASP A 320 -14.58 28.30 43.63
C ASP A 320 -16.07 28.56 43.35
N CYS A 321 -16.43 28.97 42.12
CA CYS A 321 -17.80 29.28 41.68
C CYS A 321 -18.83 28.16 41.94
N TRP A 322 -18.39 26.90 42.00
CA TRP A 322 -19.22 25.75 42.34
C TRP A 322 -19.93 25.90 43.70
N LYS A 323 -19.33 26.62 44.66
CA LYS A 323 -19.90 26.91 45.98
C LYS A 323 -21.13 27.83 45.90
N MET A 324 -21.30 28.54 44.80
CA MET A 324 -22.43 29.47 44.54
C MET A 324 -23.36 28.96 43.43
N VAL A 325 -23.28 27.67 43.06
CA VAL A 325 -24.06 27.07 41.96
C VAL A 325 -23.81 27.79 40.62
N LYS A 326 -22.55 28.20 40.39
CA LYS A 326 -22.08 28.83 39.15
C LYS A 326 -21.08 27.95 38.41
N VAL A 327 -20.84 28.28 37.14
CA VAL A 327 -20.05 27.48 36.19
C VAL A 327 -18.89 28.32 35.64
N GLY A 328 -17.66 27.81 35.72
CA GLY A 328 -16.45 28.49 35.23
C GLY A 328 -16.15 28.30 33.74
N CYS A 329 -16.96 27.51 33.02
CA CYS A 329 -16.78 27.25 31.60
C CYS A 329 -17.64 28.21 30.75
N LYS A 330 -17.00 29.06 29.94
CA LYS A 330 -17.66 30.03 29.04
C LYS A 330 -17.93 29.49 27.62
N HIS A 331 -17.09 28.56 27.17
CA HIS A 331 -17.05 28.07 25.78
C HIS A 331 -17.57 26.64 25.69
N THR A 332 -18.19 26.30 24.56
CA THR A 332 -18.81 25.01 24.30
C THR A 332 -18.80 24.71 22.81
N THR A 333 -18.97 23.43 22.45
CA THR A 333 -19.14 22.98 21.07
C THR A 333 -20.58 22.47 20.92
N MET A 334 -21.38 23.12 20.08
CA MET A 334 -22.82 22.85 19.97
C MET A 334 -23.24 22.41 18.57
N ILE A 335 -24.19 21.48 18.53
CA ILE A 335 -24.90 21.05 17.32
C ILE A 335 -25.98 22.08 16.97
N ASP A 336 -25.96 22.58 15.73
CA ASP A 336 -26.98 23.49 15.24
C ASP A 336 -28.32 22.78 14.97
N GLY A 337 -29.43 23.49 15.15
CA GLY A 337 -30.77 22.97 14.89
C GLY A 337 -31.15 21.76 15.75
N LEU A 338 -30.67 21.65 17.00
CA LEU A 338 -31.01 20.57 17.94
C LEU A 338 -32.53 20.35 18.10
N ASP A 339 -33.30 21.44 18.02
CA ASP A 339 -34.74 21.45 18.19
C ASP A 339 -35.51 21.11 16.90
N LEU A 340 -34.85 21.18 15.76
CA LEU A 340 -35.41 20.88 14.44
C LEU A 340 -35.52 19.36 14.23
N PHE A 341 -36.69 18.91 13.80
CA PHE A 341 -36.98 17.50 13.51
C PHE A 341 -38.18 17.41 12.56
N ASP A 342 -38.06 16.63 11.48
CA ASP A 342 -39.18 16.38 10.57
C ASP A 342 -40.05 15.22 11.07
N ALA A 343 -40.99 15.57 11.95
CA ALA A 343 -41.97 14.62 12.49
C ALA A 343 -42.80 13.92 11.40
N ARG A 344 -43.10 14.60 10.28
CA ARG A 344 -43.94 14.06 9.21
C ARG A 344 -43.19 12.99 8.43
N PHE A 345 -41.90 13.22 8.16
CA PHE A 345 -41.03 12.26 7.51
C PHE A 345 -41.00 10.92 8.27
N PHE A 346 -40.82 10.96 9.60
CA PHE A 346 -40.81 9.78 10.45
C PHE A 346 -42.20 9.24 10.85
N ARG A 347 -43.29 9.79 10.29
CA ARG A 347 -44.70 9.45 10.63
C ARG A 347 -45.05 9.63 12.12
N ILE A 348 -44.33 10.47 12.87
CA ILE A 348 -44.55 10.74 14.30
C ILE A 348 -45.53 11.90 14.47
N ALA A 349 -46.47 11.81 15.42
CA ALA A 349 -47.43 12.88 15.65
C ALA A 349 -46.76 14.12 16.27
N PRO A 350 -47.08 15.36 15.85
CA PRO A 350 -46.49 16.58 16.42
C PRO A 350 -46.72 16.77 17.94
N ALA A 351 -47.69 16.06 18.52
CA ALA A 351 -47.92 16.04 19.97
C ALA A 351 -46.88 15.18 20.71
N GLU A 352 -46.50 14.02 20.15
CA GLU A 352 -45.51 13.09 20.73
C GLU A 352 -44.12 13.73 20.79
N VAL A 353 -43.75 14.44 19.71
CA VAL A 353 -42.51 15.23 19.59
C VAL A 353 -42.37 16.30 20.69
N LYS A 354 -43.49 16.85 21.17
CA LYS A 354 -43.49 17.87 22.23
C LYS A 354 -43.54 17.29 23.64
N GLY A 355 -44.07 16.07 23.80
CA GLY A 355 -44.36 15.47 25.12
C GLY A 355 -43.38 14.40 25.59
N ALA A 356 -42.76 13.63 24.69
CA ALA A 356 -42.04 12.42 25.06
C ALA A 356 -40.67 12.23 24.38
N SER A 357 -40.46 12.76 23.17
CA SER A 357 -39.20 12.54 22.43
C SER A 357 -38.08 13.49 22.84
N SER A 358 -37.06 12.99 23.54
CA SER A 358 -35.87 13.79 23.86
C SER A 358 -35.18 14.28 22.57
N SER A 359 -34.49 15.41 22.64
CA SER A 359 -33.75 15.95 21.48
C SER A 359 -32.74 14.93 20.93
N TRP A 360 -32.12 14.15 21.81
CA TRP A 360 -31.24 13.03 21.46
C TRP A 360 -31.92 11.98 20.58
N GLN A 361 -33.10 11.47 20.95
CA GLN A 361 -33.84 10.50 20.14
C GLN A 361 -34.14 11.04 18.73
N ARG A 362 -34.51 12.33 18.64
CA ARG A 362 -34.83 13.01 17.37
C ARG A 362 -33.60 13.17 16.46
N GLN A 363 -32.45 13.55 17.02
CA GLN A 363 -31.20 13.63 16.24
C GLN A 363 -30.68 12.23 15.86
N SER A 364 -30.82 11.22 16.72
CA SER A 364 -30.42 9.83 16.41
C SER A 364 -31.21 9.23 15.24
N LEU A 365 -32.54 9.38 15.22
CA LEU A 365 -33.37 8.96 14.07
C LEU A 365 -32.92 9.63 12.76
N THR A 366 -32.58 10.92 12.84
CA THR A 366 -32.08 11.69 11.70
C THR A 366 -30.71 11.15 11.23
N ALA A 367 -29.78 10.87 12.15
CA ALA A 367 -28.46 10.33 11.81
C ALA A 367 -28.54 8.94 11.18
N VAL A 368 -29.36 8.04 11.72
CA VAL A 368 -29.58 6.69 11.16
C VAL A 368 -30.13 6.78 9.73
N TYR A 369 -31.10 7.67 9.48
CA TYR A 369 -31.65 7.86 8.15
C TYR A 369 -30.63 8.40 7.14
N VAL A 370 -29.74 9.33 7.54
CA VAL A 370 -28.66 9.84 6.68
C VAL A 370 -27.58 8.77 6.42
N GLY A 371 -27.43 7.78 7.32
CA GLY A 371 -26.44 6.70 7.20
C GLY A 371 -26.78 5.61 6.17
N CYS A 372 -28.01 5.07 6.14
CA CYS A 372 -28.39 3.97 5.23
C CYS A 372 -28.12 4.32 3.73
N PRO A 373 -28.36 5.56 3.23
CA PRO A 373 -27.98 5.97 1.87
C PRO A 373 -26.48 6.08 1.60
N THR A 374 -25.65 6.48 2.58
CA THR A 374 -24.19 6.61 2.36
C THR A 374 -23.49 5.27 2.22
N SER A 375 -24.13 4.18 2.64
CA SER A 375 -23.66 2.80 2.46
C SER A 375 -24.25 2.08 1.24
N GLU A 376 -24.98 2.80 0.36
CA GLU A 376 -25.72 2.26 -0.81
C GLU A 376 -26.97 1.42 -0.49
N TRP A 377 -27.51 1.53 0.73
CA TRP A 377 -28.73 0.86 1.14
C TRP A 377 -29.94 1.81 1.08
N THR A 378 -31.13 1.23 0.97
CA THR A 378 -32.39 1.98 1.04
C THR A 378 -33.28 1.37 2.11
N MET A 379 -33.87 2.20 2.98
CA MET A 379 -34.93 1.74 3.88
C MET A 379 -36.14 1.30 3.05
N VAL A 380 -36.63 0.08 3.29
CA VAL A 380 -37.82 -0.46 2.62
C VAL A 380 -38.93 -0.60 3.67
N ASP A 381 -40.11 -0.06 3.37
CA ASP A 381 -41.30 -0.14 4.21
C ASP A 381 -41.89 -1.56 4.09
N GLN A 382 -41.39 -2.50 4.89
CA GLN A 382 -42.02 -3.81 5.07
C GLN A 382 -43.18 -3.68 6.06
N GLY A 383 -44.30 -4.35 5.75
CA GLY A 383 -45.56 -4.21 6.49
C GLY A 383 -45.49 -4.73 7.93
N PRO A 384 -46.52 -4.46 8.75
CA PRO A 384 -46.49 -4.60 10.22
C PRO A 384 -46.29 -6.02 10.78
N GLU A 385 -46.09 -7.05 9.96
CA GLU A 385 -45.77 -8.42 10.39
C GLU A 385 -44.28 -8.79 10.29
N GLU A 386 -43.45 -7.99 9.60
CA GLU A 386 -41.99 -8.21 9.52
C GLU A 386 -41.24 -6.97 10.02
N ALA A 387 -40.30 -7.16 10.96
CA ALA A 387 -39.51 -6.06 11.53
C ALA A 387 -38.62 -5.43 10.43
N GLY A 388 -38.77 -4.11 10.22
CA GLY A 388 -38.27 -3.43 9.03
C GLY A 388 -36.75 -3.50 8.82
N GLY A 389 -36.34 -3.93 7.62
CA GLY A 389 -34.95 -3.96 7.17
C GLY A 389 -34.53 -2.79 6.25
N CYS A 390 -33.29 -2.31 6.40
CA CYS A 390 -32.56 -1.52 5.39
C CYS A 390 -32.08 -2.54 4.32
N ALA A 391 -32.40 -2.36 3.02
CA ALA A 391 -32.14 -3.33 1.94
C ALA A 391 -31.13 -2.81 0.89
N GLN A 392 -30.24 -3.68 0.40
CA GLN A 392 -29.14 -3.29 -0.47
C GLN A 392 -29.60 -3.06 -1.91
N ARG A 393 -29.09 -2.01 -2.57
CA ARG A 393 -29.17 -1.91 -4.03
C ARG A 393 -28.10 -2.77 -4.70
N SER A 394 -28.25 -4.09 -4.67
CA SER A 394 -27.42 -4.97 -5.48
C SER A 394 -28.05 -5.23 -6.85
N ALA A 395 -27.25 -5.05 -7.90
CA ALA A 395 -27.47 -5.75 -9.15
C ALA A 395 -27.12 -7.24 -8.95
N GLY A 396 -28.03 -8.00 -8.33
CA GLY A 396 -28.00 -9.45 -8.36
C GLY A 396 -27.30 -10.20 -7.21
N THR A 397 -27.48 -9.79 -5.94
CA THR A 397 -27.44 -10.73 -4.78
C THR A 397 -28.07 -10.09 -3.55
N GLY A 398 -29.23 -10.59 -3.11
CA GLY A 398 -29.91 -10.06 -1.93
C GLY A 398 -29.37 -10.63 -0.63
N ILE A 399 -28.78 -9.78 0.21
CA ILE A 399 -28.53 -10.06 1.63
C ILE A 399 -29.36 -9.07 2.44
N ALA A 400 -30.30 -9.57 3.23
CA ALA A 400 -31.11 -8.76 4.13
C ALA A 400 -30.48 -8.80 5.53
N ALA A 401 -30.20 -7.64 6.12
CA ALA A 401 -29.78 -7.52 7.50
C ALA A 401 -31.00 -7.26 8.39
N SER A 402 -31.36 -8.24 9.23
CA SER A 402 -32.36 -8.06 10.27
C SER A 402 -31.73 -7.36 11.48
N ILE A 403 -32.24 -6.20 11.84
CA ILE A 403 -31.94 -5.58 13.13
C ILE A 403 -32.82 -6.30 14.17
N MET A 404 -32.25 -7.28 14.86
CA MET A 404 -32.94 -7.91 16.00
C MET A 404 -32.96 -6.96 17.22
N PRO A 405 -34.00 -7.04 18.06
CA PRO A 405 -34.28 -6.08 19.14
C PRO A 405 -33.34 -6.16 20.34
#